data_AF-A0A1M6S3F7-F1
#
_entry.id   AF-A0A1M6S3F7-F1
#
_cell.length_a   1.000
_cell.length_b   1.000
_cell.length_c   1.000
_cell.angle_alpha   90.00
_cell.angle_beta   90.00
_cell.angle_gamma   90.00
#
_symmetry.space_group_name_H-M   'P 1'
#
loop_
_entity.id
_entity.type
_entity.pdbx_description
1 polymer ?
#
loop_
_entity_poly.entity_id
_entity_poly.type
_entity_poly.pdbx_seq_one_letter_code
_entity_poly.pdbx_strand_id
1 'polypeptide(L)'
;MGLNDEEWRQNKKRKKQAFMALQNLPYEIKIRKAEIRANEFYNEMVKRGLECHVSVGGLDSITLLIFLRNIGINVPAVSVSSLEDKSIQNIHDQLGIIKIAPYKSKVEILNEVGFPVISKKLAGRIETLQNPTENNKTVRHAIITGECGAQGHFAKNSRMQLPKKWLELFAGMENKEYGTHYKQAPFKISNQCCYFMKEKPCGDWGKKHNSYPYLGIMASEGGQREESLVDHGCNYYGKTVIRSAPFAISIRPQCPSARNLRRNKKGLYRETLYN
;
A
#
# COMPACT_ATOMS: atom_id res chain seq x y z
N MET A 1 26.65 -7.17 11.65
CA MET A 1 26.18 -8.37 12.38
C MET A 1 24.68 -8.49 12.16
N GLY A 2 24.24 -9.41 11.30
CA GLY A 2 22.82 -9.68 11.14
C GLY A 2 22.28 -10.39 12.37
N LEU A 3 21.05 -10.07 12.78
CA LEU A 3 20.31 -10.81 13.81
C LEU A 3 20.34 -12.30 13.46
N ASN A 4 20.55 -13.17 14.46
CA ASN A 4 20.36 -14.61 14.28
C ASN A 4 18.92 -14.86 13.78
N ASP A 5 18.70 -15.85 12.91
CA ASP A 5 17.39 -16.12 12.28
C ASP A 5 16.27 -16.29 13.32
N GLU A 6 16.59 -16.82 14.50
CA GLU A 6 15.67 -16.95 15.63
C GLU A 6 15.33 -15.60 16.27
N GLU A 7 16.32 -14.73 16.49
CA GLU A 7 16.11 -13.38 17.02
C GLU A 7 15.27 -12.53 16.08
N TRP A 8 15.49 -12.65 14.77
CA TRP A 8 14.68 -11.97 13.76
C TRP A 8 13.21 -12.43 13.83
N ARG A 9 12.96 -13.74 13.89
CA ARG A 9 11.60 -14.30 14.02
C ARG A 9 10.92 -13.82 15.31
N GLN A 10 11.66 -13.83 16.41
CA GLN A 10 11.13 -13.41 17.72
C GLN A 10 10.82 -11.92 17.74
N ASN A 11 11.68 -11.08 17.17
CA ASN A 11 11.41 -9.65 17.05
C ASN A 11 10.20 -9.35 16.16
N LYS A 12 10.05 -10.06 15.02
CA LYS A 12 8.88 -9.92 14.15
C LYS A 12 7.59 -10.31 14.86
N LYS A 13 7.61 -11.40 15.63
CA LYS A 13 6.47 -11.83 16.48
C LYS A 13 6.12 -10.77 17.52
N ARG A 14 7.12 -10.22 18.21
CA ARG A 14 6.94 -9.16 19.23
C ARG A 14 6.32 -7.90 18.64
N LYS A 15 6.81 -7.42 17.50
CA LYS A 15 6.24 -6.25 16.80
C LYS A 15 4.78 -6.48 16.43
N LYS A 16 4.46 -7.65 15.87
CA LYS A 16 3.09 -8.01 15.51
C LYS A 16 2.17 -8.03 16.73
N GLN A 17 2.60 -8.64 17.84
CA GLN A 17 1.83 -8.66 19.09
C GLN A 17 1.61 -7.26 19.66
N ALA A 18 2.64 -6.42 19.68
CA ALA A 18 2.53 -5.03 20.12
C ALA A 18 1.55 -4.23 19.25
N PHE A 19 1.60 -4.43 17.93
CA PHE A 19 0.69 -3.75 17.01
C PHE A 19 -0.76 -4.23 17.18
N MET A 20 -0.98 -5.55 17.36
CA MET A 20 -2.31 -6.09 17.65
C MET A 20 -2.89 -5.52 18.95
N ALA A 21 -2.07 -5.35 19.99
CA ALA A 21 -2.51 -4.69 21.21
C ALA A 21 -3.00 -3.26 20.96
N LEU A 22 -2.35 -2.51 20.06
CA LEU A 22 -2.82 -1.17 19.65
C LEU A 22 -4.13 -1.22 18.85
N GLN A 23 -4.33 -2.24 18.01
CA GLN A 23 -5.58 -2.40 17.25
C GLN A 23 -6.78 -2.73 18.16
N ASN A 24 -6.53 -3.42 19.26
CA ASN A 24 -7.53 -3.78 20.27
C ASN A 24 -7.90 -2.63 21.22
N LEU A 25 -7.24 -1.46 21.10
CA LEU A 25 -7.62 -0.29 21.89
C LEU A 25 -9.06 0.16 21.58
N PRO A 26 -9.75 0.78 22.56
CA PRO A 26 -11.06 1.38 22.35
C PRO A 26 -11.06 2.41 21.20
N TYR A 27 -12.20 2.57 20.56
CA TYR A 27 -12.36 3.43 19.38
C TYR A 27 -11.90 4.88 19.66
N GLU A 28 -12.29 5.46 20.78
CA GLU A 28 -11.97 6.84 21.19
C GLU A 28 -10.45 7.04 21.30
N ILE A 29 -9.77 6.05 21.89
CA ILE A 29 -8.31 6.05 22.03
C ILE A 29 -7.63 5.97 20.66
N LYS A 30 -8.18 5.18 19.74
CA LYS A 30 -7.64 5.09 18.37
C LYS A 30 -7.82 6.40 17.60
N ILE A 31 -8.95 7.09 17.76
CA ILE A 31 -9.15 8.41 17.15
C ILE A 31 -8.15 9.43 17.70
N ARG A 32 -7.96 9.49 19.02
CA ARG A 32 -6.98 10.40 19.63
C ARG A 32 -5.56 10.07 19.19
N LYS A 33 -5.21 8.79 19.06
CA LYS A 33 -3.91 8.37 18.51
C LYS A 33 -3.73 8.80 17.06
N ALA A 34 -4.76 8.64 16.22
CA ALA A 34 -4.72 9.08 14.82
C ALA A 34 -4.51 10.60 14.73
N GLU A 35 -5.18 11.39 15.58
CA GLU A 35 -5.02 12.84 15.65
C GLU A 35 -3.60 13.25 16.06
N ILE A 36 -3.06 12.62 17.11
CA ILE A 36 -1.68 12.85 17.55
C ILE A 36 -0.70 12.54 16.42
N ARG A 37 -0.82 11.37 15.77
CA ARG A 37 0.08 10.98 14.68
C ARG A 37 -0.03 11.93 13.48
N ALA A 38 -1.24 12.40 13.17
CA ALA A 38 -1.46 13.32 12.08
C ALA A 38 -0.78 14.68 12.33
N ASN A 39 -0.94 15.24 13.53
CA ASN A 39 -0.30 16.49 13.94
C ASN A 39 1.22 16.37 14.03
N GLU A 40 1.75 15.28 14.57
CA GLU A 40 3.20 15.02 14.59
C GLU A 40 3.80 15.03 13.18
N PHE A 41 3.12 14.39 12.22
CA PHE A 41 3.59 14.37 10.84
C PHE A 41 3.56 15.75 10.20
N TYR A 42 2.47 16.50 10.42
CA TYR A 42 2.33 17.86 9.92
C TYR A 42 3.45 18.75 10.45
N ASN A 43 3.64 18.76 11.78
CA ASN A 43 4.67 19.56 12.44
C ASN A 43 6.08 19.17 11.99
N GLU A 44 6.33 17.88 11.77
CA GLU A 44 7.62 17.42 11.26
C GLU A 44 7.87 17.86 9.81
N MET A 45 6.84 17.89 8.95
CA MET A 45 7.00 18.43 7.58
C MET A 45 7.27 19.93 7.63
N VAL A 46 6.51 20.69 8.41
CA VAL A 46 6.72 22.14 8.60
C VAL A 46 8.14 22.42 9.12
N LYS A 47 8.59 21.68 10.13
CA LYS A 47 9.95 21.82 10.70
C LYS A 47 11.06 21.60 9.65
N ARG A 48 10.80 20.75 8.65
CA ARG A 48 11.74 20.45 7.56
C ARG A 48 11.58 21.38 6.35
N GLY A 49 10.67 22.35 6.38
CA GLY A 49 10.33 23.18 5.22
C GLY A 49 9.71 22.36 4.07
N LEU A 50 8.99 21.29 4.41
CA LEU A 50 8.31 20.39 3.49
C LEU A 50 6.79 20.57 3.59
N GLU A 51 6.09 20.18 2.53
CA GLU A 51 4.63 20.22 2.47
C GLU A 51 4.03 18.82 2.74
N CYS A 52 2.72 18.81 3.00
CA CYS A 52 1.92 17.59 3.14
C CYS A 52 0.81 17.56 2.09
N HIS A 53 0.32 16.37 1.75
CA HIS A 53 -0.92 16.20 0.99
C HIS A 53 -1.62 14.90 1.38
N VAL A 54 -2.88 14.73 0.99
CA VAL A 54 -3.60 13.45 1.12
C VAL A 54 -3.66 12.76 -0.23
N SER A 55 -3.20 11.51 -0.31
CA SER A 55 -3.42 10.68 -1.49
C SER A 55 -4.79 10.02 -1.40
N VAL A 56 -5.70 10.36 -2.30
CA VAL A 56 -7.10 9.93 -2.27
C VAL A 56 -7.44 8.97 -3.40
N GLY A 57 -8.25 7.96 -3.11
CA GLY A 57 -8.81 7.05 -4.10
C GLY A 57 -10.21 6.57 -3.73
N GLY A 58 -10.37 5.99 -2.54
CA GLY A 58 -11.66 5.42 -2.10
C GLY A 58 -12.06 5.84 -0.68
N LEU A 59 -13.02 5.12 -0.10
CA LEU A 59 -13.66 5.44 1.18
C LEU A 59 -12.66 5.76 2.30
N ASP A 60 -11.65 4.91 2.51
CA ASP A 60 -10.73 5.07 3.65
C ASP A 60 -9.90 6.35 3.54
N SER A 61 -9.43 6.68 2.33
CA SER A 61 -8.69 7.92 2.07
C SER A 61 -9.57 9.17 2.05
N ILE A 62 -10.83 9.06 1.60
CA ILE A 62 -11.81 10.15 1.67
C ILE A 62 -12.13 10.45 3.15
N THR A 63 -12.30 9.39 3.94
CA THR A 63 -12.50 9.48 5.38
C THR A 63 -11.31 10.13 6.07
N LEU A 64 -10.10 9.75 5.68
CA LEU A 64 -8.87 10.38 6.20
C LEU A 64 -8.83 11.88 5.88
N LEU A 65 -9.16 12.27 4.64
CA LEU A 65 -9.22 13.69 4.26
C LEU A 65 -10.21 14.47 5.14
N ILE A 66 -11.42 13.94 5.34
CA ILE A 66 -12.44 14.57 6.18
C ILE A 66 -11.98 14.65 7.65
N PHE A 67 -11.35 13.59 8.15
CA PHE A 67 -10.78 13.56 9.49
C PHE A 67 -9.72 14.63 9.69
N LEU A 68 -8.74 14.73 8.77
CA LEU A 68 -7.66 15.72 8.83
C LEU A 68 -8.22 17.15 8.83
N ARG A 69 -9.16 17.46 7.93
CA ARG A 69 -9.84 18.76 7.88
C ARG A 69 -10.55 19.08 9.20
N ASN A 70 -11.21 18.11 9.82
CA ASN A 70 -11.95 18.29 11.07
C ASN A 70 -11.03 18.56 12.29
N ILE A 71 -9.78 18.12 12.26
CA ILE A 71 -8.76 18.42 13.29
C ILE A 71 -7.90 19.64 12.93
N GLY A 72 -8.24 20.38 11.86
CA GLY A 72 -7.56 21.61 11.46
C GLY A 72 -6.40 21.43 10.47
N ILE A 73 -6.13 20.22 10.00
CA ILE A 73 -5.10 19.95 8.98
C ILE A 73 -5.73 20.07 7.59
N ASN A 74 -5.59 21.25 6.98
CA ASN A 74 -6.15 21.59 5.68
C ASN A 74 -5.07 21.56 4.58
N VAL A 75 -4.62 20.36 4.22
CA VAL A 75 -3.61 20.15 3.18
C VAL A 75 -4.26 19.78 1.84
N PRO A 76 -3.57 19.98 0.70
CA PRO A 76 -4.05 19.53 -0.60
C PRO A 76 -4.40 18.04 -0.62
N ALA A 77 -5.40 17.67 -1.42
CA ALA A 77 -5.75 16.27 -1.67
C ALA A 77 -5.58 16.00 -3.17
N VAL A 78 -4.97 14.87 -3.52
CA VAL A 78 -4.69 14.51 -4.91
C VAL A 78 -5.19 13.11 -5.24
N SER A 79 -5.64 12.91 -6.48
CA SER A 79 -6.11 11.61 -6.94
C SER A 79 -6.03 11.48 -8.46
N VAL A 80 -5.79 10.26 -8.94
CA VAL A 80 -6.08 9.89 -10.34
C VAL A 80 -7.54 9.46 -10.45
N SER A 81 -8.46 10.41 -10.26
CA SER A 81 -9.90 10.18 -10.12
C SER A 81 -10.52 9.48 -11.32
N SER A 82 -9.97 9.65 -12.53
CA SER A 82 -10.48 9.05 -13.77
C SER A 82 -10.48 7.51 -13.77
N LEU A 83 -9.75 6.90 -12.83
CA LEU A 83 -9.69 5.45 -12.67
C LEU A 83 -10.72 4.90 -11.67
N GLU A 84 -11.38 5.77 -10.90
CA GLU A 84 -12.40 5.42 -9.92
C GLU A 84 -13.79 5.42 -10.56
N ASP A 85 -14.76 4.83 -9.86
CA ASP A 85 -16.16 4.85 -10.31
C ASP A 85 -16.72 6.28 -10.38
N LYS A 86 -17.70 6.52 -11.27
CA LYS A 86 -18.33 7.85 -11.44
C LYS A 86 -18.90 8.42 -10.14
N SER A 87 -19.46 7.57 -9.27
CA SER A 87 -19.95 8.01 -7.96
C SER A 87 -18.84 8.56 -7.06
N ILE A 88 -17.66 7.97 -7.10
CA ILE A 88 -16.49 8.40 -6.35
C ILE A 88 -15.88 9.66 -6.97
N GLN A 89 -15.86 9.77 -8.30
CA GLN A 89 -15.43 10.98 -8.99
C GLN A 89 -16.26 12.21 -8.59
N ASN A 90 -17.59 12.06 -8.49
CA ASN A 90 -18.47 13.12 -8.01
C ASN A 90 -18.14 13.54 -6.57
N ILE A 91 -17.80 12.59 -5.69
CA ILE A 91 -17.36 12.88 -4.33
C ILE A 91 -16.01 13.61 -4.35
N HIS A 92 -15.08 13.20 -5.22
CA HIS A 92 -13.79 13.88 -5.36
C HIS A 92 -13.96 15.35 -5.79
N ASP A 93 -14.91 15.61 -6.70
CA ASP A 93 -15.26 16.97 -7.13
C ASP A 93 -15.83 17.81 -5.99
N GLN A 94 -16.79 17.26 -5.24
CA GLN A 94 -17.37 17.94 -4.07
C GLN A 94 -16.34 18.26 -2.98
N LEU A 95 -15.31 17.42 -2.84
CA LEU A 95 -14.26 17.59 -1.84
C LEU A 95 -13.09 18.47 -2.31
N GLY A 96 -13.11 18.95 -3.56
CA GLY A 96 -12.07 19.80 -4.13
C GLY A 96 -10.73 19.07 -4.30
N ILE A 97 -10.77 17.79 -4.68
CA ILE A 97 -9.56 16.98 -4.87
C ILE A 97 -8.91 17.32 -6.20
N ILE A 98 -7.60 17.57 -6.17
CA ILE A 98 -6.79 17.85 -7.35
C ILE A 98 -6.70 16.57 -8.20
N LYS A 99 -7.22 16.63 -9.43
CA LYS A 99 -7.19 15.52 -10.38
C LYS A 99 -5.84 15.47 -11.08
N ILE A 100 -5.18 14.33 -10.99
CA ILE A 100 -3.92 14.04 -11.69
C ILE A 100 -4.26 13.09 -12.85
N ALA A 101 -3.71 13.35 -14.04
CA ALA A 101 -3.86 12.46 -15.18
C ALA A 101 -2.94 11.22 -15.04
N PRO A 102 -3.39 10.02 -15.41
CA PRO A 102 -2.51 8.87 -15.50
C PRO A 102 -1.48 9.07 -16.62
N TYR A 103 -0.28 8.51 -16.49
CA TYR A 103 0.72 8.60 -17.57
C TYR A 103 0.46 7.65 -18.72
N LYS A 104 -0.32 6.59 -18.48
CA LYS A 104 -0.78 5.66 -19.50
C LYS A 104 -2.25 5.37 -19.30
N SER A 105 -3.00 5.33 -20.40
CA SER A 105 -4.37 4.86 -20.45
C SER A 105 -4.45 3.35 -20.21
N LYS A 106 -5.65 2.84 -19.90
CA LYS A 106 -5.88 1.39 -19.75
C LYS A 106 -5.50 0.61 -21.02
N VAL A 107 -5.71 1.21 -22.20
CA VAL A 107 -5.40 0.58 -23.49
C VAL A 107 -3.89 0.45 -23.69
N GLU A 108 -3.13 1.53 -23.47
CA GLU A 108 -1.66 1.49 -23.50
C GLU A 108 -1.11 0.49 -22.48
N ILE A 109 -1.69 0.43 -21.28
CA ILE A 109 -1.29 -0.56 -20.28
C ILE A 109 -1.48 -1.99 -20.78
N LEU A 110 -2.63 -2.32 -21.38
CA LEU A 110 -2.89 -3.66 -21.90
C LEU A 110 -1.93 -4.05 -23.05
N ASN A 111 -1.62 -3.10 -23.93
CA ASN A 111 -0.81 -3.36 -25.13
C ASN A 111 0.70 -3.35 -24.83
N GLU A 112 1.16 -2.42 -23.99
CA GLU A 112 2.59 -2.15 -23.84
C GLU A 112 3.20 -2.75 -22.57
N VAL A 113 2.46 -2.73 -21.46
CA VAL A 113 2.98 -3.09 -20.13
C VAL A 113 2.50 -4.47 -19.68
N GLY A 114 1.21 -4.73 -19.84
CA GLY A 114 0.51 -5.86 -19.27
C GLY A 114 -0.33 -5.49 -18.06
N PHE A 115 -1.33 -6.33 -17.79
CA PHE A 115 -2.28 -6.13 -16.70
C PHE A 115 -2.15 -7.26 -15.67
N PRO A 116 -2.41 -7.00 -14.38
CA PRO A 116 -2.27 -8.04 -13.36
C PRO A 116 -3.35 -9.08 -13.53
N VAL A 117 -2.92 -10.32 -13.79
CA VAL A 117 -3.78 -11.50 -13.81
C VAL A 117 -3.62 -12.25 -12.48
N ILE A 118 -4.74 -12.70 -11.90
CA ILE A 118 -4.85 -13.37 -10.60
C ILE A 118 -4.57 -12.46 -9.39
N SER A 119 -3.34 -11.95 -9.27
CA SER A 119 -2.94 -11.03 -8.21
C SER A 119 -1.65 -10.30 -8.61
N LYS A 120 -1.37 -9.12 -8.03
CA LYS A 120 -0.10 -8.40 -8.27
C LYS A 120 1.14 -9.28 -8.02
N LYS A 121 1.10 -10.12 -6.98
CA LYS A 121 2.25 -10.96 -6.61
C LYS A 121 2.51 -12.05 -7.66
N LEU A 122 1.47 -12.74 -8.12
CA LEU A 122 1.63 -13.79 -9.12
C LEU A 122 1.86 -13.21 -10.52
N ALA A 123 1.22 -12.09 -10.86
CA ALA A 123 1.46 -11.37 -12.10
C ALA A 123 2.94 -10.97 -12.26
N GLY A 124 3.59 -10.46 -11.20
CA GLY A 124 5.02 -10.14 -11.24
C GLY A 124 5.94 -11.36 -11.44
N ARG A 125 5.52 -12.55 -11.00
CA ARG A 125 6.26 -13.80 -11.28
C ARG A 125 6.15 -14.17 -12.75
N ILE A 126 4.94 -14.13 -13.29
CA ILE A 126 4.68 -14.42 -14.70
C ILE A 126 5.40 -13.39 -15.59
N GLU A 127 5.38 -12.12 -15.22
CA GLU A 127 6.14 -11.05 -15.88
C GLU A 127 7.65 -11.36 -15.92
N THR A 128 8.20 -11.88 -14.82
CA THR A 128 9.61 -12.29 -14.74
C THR A 128 9.92 -13.46 -15.69
N LEU A 129 8.98 -14.41 -15.85
CA LEU A 129 9.10 -15.50 -16.84
C LEU A 129 8.97 -15.00 -18.29
N GLN A 130 8.08 -14.03 -18.54
CA GLN A 130 7.89 -13.44 -19.87
C GLN A 130 9.08 -12.57 -20.32
N ASN A 131 9.93 -12.12 -19.40
CA ASN A 131 11.08 -11.25 -19.67
C ASN A 131 12.38 -11.85 -19.09
N PRO A 132 12.90 -12.95 -19.67
CA PRO A 132 14.10 -13.60 -19.17
C PRO A 132 15.35 -12.75 -19.40
N THR A 133 16.18 -12.66 -18.37
CA THR A 133 17.52 -12.03 -18.38
C THR A 133 18.49 -12.89 -17.58
N GLU A 134 19.80 -12.73 -17.74
CA GLU A 134 20.75 -13.47 -16.90
C GLU A 134 20.56 -13.18 -15.40
N ASN A 135 20.27 -11.92 -15.06
CA ASN A 135 20.11 -11.47 -13.68
C ASN A 135 18.91 -12.11 -12.95
N ASN A 136 17.85 -12.48 -13.67
CA ASN A 136 16.66 -13.08 -13.05
C ASN A 136 16.60 -14.61 -13.21
N LYS A 137 17.66 -15.27 -13.71
CA LYS A 137 17.70 -16.74 -13.91
C LYS A 137 17.37 -17.53 -12.64
N THR A 138 18.01 -17.20 -11.52
CA THR A 138 17.75 -17.87 -10.23
C THR A 138 16.31 -17.67 -9.75
N VAL A 139 15.72 -16.50 -10.01
CA VAL A 139 14.34 -16.20 -9.62
C VAL A 139 13.35 -16.97 -10.48
N ARG A 140 13.56 -17.04 -11.80
CA ARG A 140 12.74 -17.84 -12.72
C ARG A 140 12.78 -19.33 -12.37
N HIS A 141 13.98 -19.85 -12.07
CA HIS A 141 14.14 -21.20 -11.56
C HIS A 141 13.29 -21.44 -10.31
N ALA A 142 13.39 -20.58 -9.29
CA ALA A 142 12.60 -20.70 -8.07
C ALA A 142 11.08 -20.57 -8.30
N ILE A 143 10.66 -19.81 -9.33
CA ILE A 143 9.25 -19.69 -9.73
C ILE A 143 8.72 -21.01 -10.30
N ILE A 144 9.54 -21.73 -11.07
CA ILE A 144 9.14 -22.99 -11.73
C ILE A 144 9.25 -24.18 -10.76
N THR A 145 10.42 -24.36 -10.14
CA THR A 145 10.75 -25.57 -9.36
C THR A 145 10.46 -25.42 -7.88
N GLY A 146 10.39 -24.19 -7.37
CA GLY A 146 10.34 -23.93 -5.93
C GLY A 146 11.68 -24.05 -5.22
N GLU A 147 12.78 -24.26 -5.96
CA GLU A 147 14.14 -24.32 -5.42
C GLU A 147 14.80 -22.95 -5.47
N CYS A 148 15.27 -22.46 -4.32
CA CYS A 148 15.93 -21.17 -4.20
C CYS A 148 17.47 -21.28 -4.28
N GLY A 149 18.12 -20.23 -4.77
CA GLY A 149 19.58 -20.06 -4.63
C GLY A 149 19.98 -19.48 -3.26
N ALA A 150 21.23 -19.00 -3.16
CA ALA A 150 21.82 -18.47 -1.93
C ALA A 150 20.97 -17.37 -1.26
N GLN A 151 20.39 -16.46 -2.05
CA GLN A 151 19.52 -15.39 -1.53
C GLN A 151 18.22 -15.90 -0.88
N GLY A 152 17.75 -17.09 -1.27
CA GLY A 152 16.62 -17.74 -0.63
C GLY A 152 17.06 -18.85 0.32
N HIS A 153 18.30 -18.79 0.83
CA HIS A 153 18.87 -19.74 1.78
C HIS A 153 18.77 -21.21 1.32
N PHE A 154 18.84 -21.45 0.01
CA PHE A 154 18.71 -22.79 -0.58
C PHE A 154 17.42 -23.53 -0.20
N ALA A 155 16.36 -22.79 0.11
CA ALA A 155 15.08 -23.36 0.47
C ALA A 155 14.48 -24.20 -0.67
N LYS A 156 13.94 -25.37 -0.32
CA LYS A 156 13.13 -26.23 -1.19
C LYS A 156 11.64 -26.01 -0.91
N ASN A 157 10.77 -26.22 -1.89
CA ASN A 157 9.32 -25.95 -1.79
C ASN A 157 9.00 -24.49 -1.40
N SER A 158 9.77 -23.56 -1.95
CA SER A 158 9.62 -22.15 -1.69
C SER A 158 8.23 -21.65 -2.08
N ARG A 159 7.68 -20.74 -1.28
CA ARG A 159 6.47 -19.97 -1.64
C ARG A 159 6.67 -19.13 -2.91
N MET A 160 7.90 -19.02 -3.43
CA MET A 160 8.15 -18.42 -4.73
C MET A 160 7.61 -19.24 -5.90
N GLN A 161 7.46 -20.55 -5.75
CA GLN A 161 6.89 -21.38 -6.79
C GLN A 161 5.50 -20.85 -7.19
N LEU A 162 5.24 -20.78 -8.50
CA LEU A 162 3.89 -20.57 -9.00
C LEU A 162 3.04 -21.81 -8.67
N PRO A 163 1.81 -21.66 -8.16
CA PRO A 163 0.90 -22.77 -8.01
C PRO A 163 0.73 -23.54 -9.34
N LYS A 164 0.64 -24.88 -9.27
CA LYS A 164 0.61 -25.78 -10.43
C LYS A 164 -0.33 -25.33 -11.55
N LYS A 165 -1.56 -24.96 -11.21
CA LYS A 165 -2.56 -24.43 -12.16
C LYS A 165 -2.03 -23.26 -13.00
N TRP A 166 -1.24 -22.36 -12.39
CA TRP A 166 -0.69 -21.19 -13.07
C TRP A 166 0.59 -21.50 -13.82
N LEU A 167 1.39 -22.47 -13.37
CA LEU A 167 2.48 -23.01 -14.17
C LEU A 167 1.95 -23.57 -15.49
N GLU A 168 0.95 -24.45 -15.42
CA GLU A 168 0.33 -25.09 -16.58
C GLU A 168 -0.22 -24.10 -17.60
N LEU A 169 -0.72 -22.95 -17.15
CA LEU A 169 -1.33 -21.93 -18.01
C LEU A 169 -0.35 -20.89 -18.54
N PHE A 170 0.69 -20.55 -17.79
CA PHE A 170 1.47 -19.32 -18.03
C PHE A 170 2.98 -19.47 -18.05
N ALA A 171 3.57 -20.63 -17.68
CA ALA A 171 5.00 -20.78 -17.50
C ALA A 171 5.75 -21.46 -18.67
N GLY A 172 5.16 -21.51 -19.86
CA GLY A 172 5.73 -22.23 -21.00
C GLY A 172 7.01 -21.65 -21.59
N MET A 173 7.51 -20.49 -21.14
CA MET A 173 8.67 -19.79 -21.70
C MET A 173 9.96 -20.62 -21.61
N GLU A 174 10.09 -21.43 -20.56
CA GLU A 174 11.31 -22.21 -20.28
C GLU A 174 11.08 -23.73 -20.38
N ASN A 175 10.04 -24.16 -21.11
CA ASN A 175 9.69 -25.58 -21.26
C ASN A 175 10.88 -26.48 -21.65
N LYS A 176 11.75 -26.01 -22.56
CA LYS A 176 12.93 -26.76 -23.01
C LYS A 176 13.96 -26.97 -21.89
N GLU A 177 14.19 -25.98 -21.04
CA GLU A 177 15.16 -26.03 -19.94
C GLU A 177 14.71 -27.02 -18.86
N TYR A 178 13.40 -27.02 -18.55
CA TYR A 178 12.85 -27.78 -17.43
C TYR A 178 12.15 -29.09 -17.84
N GLY A 179 12.13 -29.42 -19.13
CA GLY A 179 11.43 -30.61 -19.64
C GLY A 179 9.91 -30.56 -19.40
N THR A 180 9.32 -29.36 -19.43
CA THR A 180 7.88 -29.15 -19.18
C THR A 180 7.09 -28.88 -20.46
N HIS A 181 5.76 -28.95 -20.38
CA HIS A 181 4.84 -28.71 -21.49
C HIS A 181 3.77 -27.68 -21.12
N TYR A 182 4.16 -26.61 -20.44
CA TYR A 182 3.25 -25.56 -20.01
C TYR A 182 2.81 -24.65 -21.15
N LYS A 183 1.64 -24.04 -21.02
CA LYS A 183 1.13 -23.03 -21.94
C LYS A 183 1.76 -21.66 -21.67
N GLN A 184 1.60 -20.77 -22.64
CA GLN A 184 2.05 -19.38 -22.57
C GLN A 184 0.87 -18.43 -22.79
N ALA A 185 0.83 -17.31 -22.07
CA ALA A 185 -0.19 -16.29 -22.29
C ALA A 185 0.07 -15.58 -23.64
N PRO A 186 -0.95 -15.37 -24.49
CA PRO A 186 -0.81 -14.63 -25.75
C PRO A 186 -0.83 -13.10 -25.54
N PHE A 187 -0.69 -12.64 -24.29
CA PHE A 187 -0.72 -11.23 -23.90
C PHE A 187 0.24 -10.98 -22.74
N LYS A 188 0.56 -9.70 -22.51
CA LYS A 188 1.48 -9.28 -21.44
C LYS A 188 0.79 -9.33 -20.09
N ILE A 189 1.47 -9.92 -19.11
CA ILE A 189 1.03 -9.95 -17.72
C ILE A 189 2.07 -9.18 -16.90
N SER A 190 1.61 -8.21 -16.13
CA SER A 190 2.49 -7.36 -15.32
C SER A 190 1.78 -6.90 -14.04
N ASN A 191 2.53 -6.59 -13.00
CA ASN A 191 2.01 -5.95 -11.79
C ASN A 191 2.16 -4.42 -11.79
N GLN A 192 2.70 -3.85 -12.88
CA GLN A 192 3.07 -2.43 -12.99
C GLN A 192 1.93 -1.52 -13.46
N CYS A 193 0.73 -2.07 -13.69
CA CYS A 193 -0.41 -1.28 -14.16
C CYS A 193 -0.70 -0.07 -13.23
N CYS A 194 -0.68 -0.28 -11.92
CA CYS A 194 -0.91 0.77 -10.92
C CYS A 194 0.24 1.78 -10.88
N TYR A 195 1.47 1.37 -11.20
CA TYR A 195 2.62 2.26 -11.18
C TYR A 195 2.45 3.39 -12.19
N PHE A 196 2.21 3.07 -13.45
CA PHE A 196 2.05 4.07 -14.51
C PHE A 196 0.73 4.85 -14.41
N MET A 197 -0.34 4.17 -13.97
CA MET A 197 -1.65 4.80 -13.90
C MET A 197 -1.85 5.65 -12.63
N LYS A 198 -1.22 5.31 -11.50
CA LYS A 198 -1.50 5.93 -10.20
C LYS A 198 -0.25 6.37 -9.44
N GLU A 199 0.66 5.44 -9.17
CA GLU A 199 1.73 5.67 -8.19
C GLU A 199 2.77 6.68 -8.68
N LYS A 200 3.24 6.53 -9.94
CA LYS A 200 4.20 7.45 -10.55
C LYS A 200 3.64 8.86 -10.74
N PRO A 201 2.46 9.09 -11.35
CA PRO A 201 1.95 10.45 -11.54
C PRO A 201 1.66 11.17 -10.20
N CYS A 202 1.11 10.48 -9.19
CA CYS A 202 0.97 11.06 -7.85
C CYS A 202 2.33 11.34 -7.18
N GLY A 203 3.29 10.43 -7.31
CA GLY A 203 4.63 10.61 -6.77
C GLY A 203 5.39 11.79 -7.39
N ASP A 204 5.26 11.99 -8.71
CA ASP A 204 5.89 13.11 -9.41
C ASP A 204 5.20 14.44 -9.09
N TRP A 205 3.88 14.45 -8.89
CA TRP A 205 3.18 15.61 -8.31
C TRP A 205 3.73 15.94 -6.93
N GLY A 206 3.89 14.94 -6.05
CA GLY A 206 4.44 15.14 -4.69
C GLY A 206 5.83 15.75 -4.72
N LYS A 207 6.74 15.22 -5.55
CA LYS A 207 8.09 15.79 -5.74
C LYS A 207 8.05 17.24 -6.21
N LYS A 208 7.21 17.54 -7.21
CA LYS A 208 7.09 18.91 -7.77
C LYS A 208 6.64 19.93 -6.72
N HIS A 209 5.85 19.50 -5.74
CA HIS A 209 5.31 20.37 -4.69
C HIS A 209 6.04 20.20 -3.35
N ASN A 210 7.19 19.50 -3.33
CA ASN A 210 7.94 19.18 -2.12
C ASN A 210 7.04 18.58 -1.00
N SER A 211 6.07 17.75 -1.41
CA SER A 211 4.92 17.37 -0.60
C SER A 211 4.85 15.87 -0.36
N TYR A 212 4.57 15.48 0.88
CA TYR A 212 4.55 14.08 1.32
C TYR A 212 3.17 13.59 1.75
N PRO A 213 2.84 12.30 1.49
CA PRO A 213 1.47 11.83 1.59
C PRO A 213 1.06 11.39 3.00
N TYR A 214 -0.14 11.80 3.38
CA TYR A 214 -1.05 11.03 4.22
C TYR A 214 -1.73 9.93 3.40
N LEU A 215 -1.73 8.71 3.93
CA LEU A 215 -2.27 7.51 3.29
C LEU A 215 -3.36 6.88 4.15
N GLY A 216 -4.53 6.62 3.54
CA GLY A 216 -5.66 5.93 4.17
C GLY A 216 -5.50 4.40 4.21
N ILE A 217 -4.33 3.90 4.60
CA ILE A 217 -4.05 2.46 4.71
C ILE A 217 -4.16 1.98 6.17
N MET A 218 -4.59 0.74 6.36
CA MET A 218 -4.77 0.13 7.68
C MET A 218 -4.07 -1.23 7.75
N ALA A 219 -3.52 -1.59 8.91
CA ALA A 219 -2.88 -2.90 9.05
C ALA A 219 -3.88 -4.06 8.96
N SER A 220 -5.15 -3.82 9.31
CA SER A 220 -6.24 -4.82 9.17
C SER A 220 -6.51 -5.24 7.72
N GLU A 221 -5.95 -4.56 6.73
CA GLU A 221 -6.06 -4.94 5.32
C GLU A 221 -5.18 -6.14 4.95
N GLY A 222 -4.25 -6.51 5.82
CA GLY A 222 -3.38 -7.68 5.63
C GLY A 222 -2.31 -7.48 4.56
N GLY A 223 -1.58 -8.57 4.29
CA GLY A 223 -0.55 -8.62 3.26
C GLY A 223 0.56 -7.58 3.48
N GLN A 224 1.02 -6.96 2.40
CA GLN A 224 2.14 -6.00 2.44
C GLN A 224 1.81 -4.74 3.25
N ARG A 225 0.54 -4.37 3.38
CA ARG A 225 0.12 -3.19 4.16
C ARG A 225 0.29 -3.44 5.66
N GLU A 226 -0.15 -4.62 6.13
CA GLU A 226 0.08 -5.06 7.52
C GLU A 226 1.58 -5.11 7.81
N GLU A 227 2.37 -5.78 6.98
CA GLU A 227 3.81 -5.93 7.19
C GLU A 227 4.51 -4.56 7.29
N SER A 228 4.24 -3.64 6.35
CA SER A 228 4.84 -2.30 6.36
C SER A 228 4.47 -1.50 7.62
N LEU A 229 3.20 -1.56 8.05
CA LEU A 229 2.73 -0.80 9.21
C LEU A 229 3.20 -1.40 10.53
N VAL A 230 3.28 -2.73 10.63
CA VAL A 230 3.83 -3.41 11.80
C VAL A 230 5.33 -3.14 11.94
N ASP A 231 6.06 -3.12 10.82
CA ASP A 231 7.52 -2.96 10.84
C ASP A 231 7.96 -1.50 11.05
N HIS A 232 7.21 -0.54 10.50
CA HIS A 232 7.61 0.87 10.43
C HIS A 232 6.66 1.84 11.13
N GLY A 233 5.46 1.39 11.53
CA GLY A 233 4.46 2.23 12.17
C GLY A 233 3.71 3.18 11.22
N CYS A 234 3.02 4.13 11.85
CA CYS A 234 2.18 5.13 11.19
C CYS A 234 3.00 6.17 10.42
N ASN A 235 3.82 6.95 11.13
CA ASN A 235 4.69 7.95 10.54
C ASN A 235 6.03 7.30 10.22
N TYR A 236 6.43 7.34 8.95
CA TYR A 236 7.66 6.74 8.48
C TYR A 236 8.50 7.80 7.76
N TYR A 237 9.76 7.92 8.16
CA TYR A 237 10.72 8.89 7.64
C TYR A 237 11.97 8.17 7.11
N GLY A 238 11.78 7.30 6.12
CA GLY A 238 12.86 6.57 5.48
C GLY A 238 13.68 7.44 4.52
N LYS A 239 14.83 6.92 4.06
CA LYS A 239 15.72 7.61 3.11
C LYS A 239 15.04 7.92 1.77
N THR A 240 14.19 7.02 1.30
CA THR A 240 13.53 7.10 -0.01
C THR A 240 12.02 7.31 0.09
N VAL A 241 11.43 7.08 1.26
CA VAL A 241 9.98 7.10 1.47
C VAL A 241 9.68 7.84 2.77
N ILE A 242 8.84 8.86 2.68
CA ILE A 242 8.24 9.55 3.82
C ILE A 242 6.72 9.45 3.67
N ARG A 243 6.02 9.06 4.73
CA ARG A 243 4.55 8.96 4.75
C ARG A 243 3.97 9.05 6.15
N SER A 244 2.68 9.34 6.23
CA SER A 244 1.86 9.11 7.42
C SER A 244 0.66 8.23 7.10
N ALA A 245 0.32 7.30 7.99
CA ALA A 245 -0.89 6.48 7.90
C ALA A 245 -1.67 6.54 9.23
N PRO A 246 -2.38 7.64 9.54
CA PRO A 246 -2.99 7.86 10.85
C PRO A 246 -3.97 6.75 11.29
N PHE A 247 -4.61 6.08 10.33
CA PHE A 247 -5.52 4.97 10.58
C PHE A 247 -4.84 3.60 10.66
N ALA A 248 -3.51 3.53 10.75
CA ALA A 248 -2.76 2.27 10.73
C ALA A 248 -3.28 1.21 11.72
N ILE A 249 -3.72 1.63 12.91
CA ILE A 249 -4.25 0.76 13.98
C ILE A 249 -5.77 0.59 13.95
N SER A 250 -6.47 1.25 13.03
CA SER A 250 -7.92 1.11 12.87
C SER A 250 -8.27 -0.25 12.27
N ILE A 251 -9.51 -0.67 12.50
CA ILE A 251 -10.12 -1.86 11.90
C ILE A 251 -11.36 -1.37 11.15
N ARG A 252 -11.68 -1.91 9.96
CA ARG A 252 -12.76 -1.38 9.09
C ARG A 252 -14.10 -1.05 9.77
N PRO A 253 -14.68 -1.86 10.69
CA PRO A 253 -15.94 -1.49 11.35
C PRO A 253 -15.80 -0.32 12.33
N GLN A 254 -14.56 0.03 12.68
CA GLN A 254 -14.18 1.06 13.65
C GLN A 254 -13.32 2.15 13.00
N CYS A 255 -13.31 2.22 11.67
CA CYS A 255 -12.73 3.36 10.95
C CYS A 255 -13.63 4.58 11.22
N PRO A 256 -13.07 5.76 11.54
CA PRO A 256 -13.88 6.93 11.87
C PRO A 256 -14.82 7.33 10.75
N SER A 257 -16.11 7.00 10.87
CA SER A 257 -17.11 7.53 9.93
C SER A 257 -17.42 8.99 10.24
N ALA A 258 -17.85 9.75 9.23
CA ALA A 258 -18.36 11.12 9.43
C ALA A 258 -19.46 11.22 10.50
N ARG A 259 -20.20 10.13 10.71
CA ARG A 259 -21.25 10.00 11.72
C ARG A 259 -20.69 9.94 13.16
N ASN A 260 -19.53 9.28 13.33
CA ASN A 260 -18.88 9.13 14.63
C ASN A 260 -18.06 10.38 15.02
N LEU A 261 -17.45 11.05 14.05
CA LEU A 261 -16.70 12.30 14.28
C LEU A 261 -17.58 13.43 14.84
N ARG A 262 -18.86 13.51 14.42
CA ARG A 262 -19.83 14.48 14.94
C ARG A 262 -20.30 14.18 16.38
N ARG A 263 -20.35 12.90 16.78
CA ARG A 263 -20.81 12.50 18.13
C ARG A 263 -19.76 12.80 19.21
N ASN A 264 -18.47 12.55 18.93
CA ASN A 264 -17.41 12.73 19.94
C ASN A 264 -17.17 14.19 20.35
N LYS A 265 -17.38 15.18 19.46
CA LYS A 265 -17.31 16.60 19.85
C LYS A 265 -18.39 16.97 20.88
N LYS A 266 -19.62 16.43 20.78
CA LYS A 266 -20.68 16.69 21.77
C LYS A 266 -20.40 16.07 23.15
N GLY A 267 -19.62 14.99 23.21
CA GLY A 267 -19.18 14.37 24.47
C GLY A 267 -18.08 15.19 25.14
N LEU A 268 -17.03 15.58 24.39
CA LEU A 268 -15.92 16.36 24.95
C LEU A 268 -16.34 17.75 25.45
N TYR A 269 -17.24 18.45 24.73
CA TYR A 269 -17.73 19.77 25.19
C TYR A 269 -18.61 19.68 26.46
N ARG A 270 -19.18 18.51 26.78
CA ARG A 270 -19.96 18.32 28.01
C ARG A 270 -19.07 18.06 29.23
N GLU A 271 -17.89 17.47 29.05
CA GLU A 271 -16.94 17.23 30.16
C GLU A 271 -16.10 18.46 30.52
N THR A 272 -15.93 19.42 29.60
CA THR A 272 -15.21 20.68 29.84
C THR A 272 -16.08 21.83 30.35
N LEU A 273 -17.39 21.63 30.48
CA LEU A 273 -18.33 22.64 31.03
C LEU A 273 -18.81 22.29 32.46
N TYR A 274 -18.26 21.23 33.06
CA TYR A 274 -18.59 20.78 34.41
C TYR A 274 -17.35 20.42 35.26
N ASN A 275 -16.19 21.04 34.97
CA ASN A 275 -15.05 21.11 35.88
C ASN A 275 -14.48 22.53 35.87
#